data_AF-A0A7J9CY57-F1
#
_entry.id   AF-A0A7J9CY57-F1
#
_cell.length_a   1.000
_cell.length_b   1.000
_cell.length_c   1.000
_cell.angle_alpha   90.00
_cell.angle_beta   90.00
_cell.angle_gamma   90.00
#
_symmetry.space_group_name_H-M   'P 1'
#
loop_
_entity.id
_entity.type
_entity.pdbx_description
1 polymer ?
#
loop_
_entity_poly.entity_id
_entity_poly.type
_entity_poly.pdbx_seq_one_letter_code
_entity_poly.pdbx_strand_id
1 'polypeptide(L)'
;MLSLYEASRLAFEGEYVMDEAFLFTRMHLMDLQGVSNLEEGLLLEQVIHALELPLHRRMVRLEARWYIEAYSKSAARKTNLLELAKLDFNMVQSTLQEDLKEMTRWWIGMGLSSKLNFARDRLMECFFWSVGMVSEPQFRNCRKSLTKVASFVTIIDDVFDVYGTLDELELFTEAVQRWDVCAVKDLPKCMELCFLALYNSVNEMAYETLRDHGENIIPYLTKAVRQRIHI
;
A
#
# COMPACT_ATOMS: atom_id res chain seq x y z
N MET A 1 14.96 11.13 25.70
CA MET A 1 15.58 11.24 24.36
C MET A 1 14.73 10.61 23.28
N LEU A 2 14.51 9.29 23.29
CA LEU A 2 13.72 8.59 22.27
C LEU A 2 12.31 9.16 22.05
N SER A 3 11.55 9.45 23.11
CA SER A 3 10.20 10.03 22.98
C SER A 3 10.20 11.42 22.32
N LEU A 4 11.22 12.25 22.60
CA LEU A 4 11.34 13.58 21.99
C LEU A 4 11.75 13.45 20.51
N TYR A 5 12.60 12.47 20.18
CA TYR A 5 12.91 12.12 18.80
C TYR A 5 11.64 11.76 18.03
N GLU A 6 10.80 10.86 18.55
CA GLU A 6 9.54 10.48 17.90
C GLU A 6 8.57 11.65 17.77
N ALA A 7 8.40 12.44 18.83
CA ALA A 7 7.52 13.61 18.82
C ALA A 7 7.97 14.67 17.79
N SER A 8 9.28 14.90 17.65
CA SER A 8 9.84 15.86 16.69
C SER A 8 9.50 15.54 15.23
N ARG A 9 9.11 14.29 14.93
CA ARG A 9 8.75 13.84 13.57
C ARG A 9 7.31 14.15 13.17
N LEU A 10 6.55 14.76 14.07
CA LEU A 10 5.20 15.29 13.83
C LEU A 10 5.19 16.79 13.50
N ALA A 11 6.38 17.40 13.36
CA ALA A 11 6.51 18.85 13.16
C ALA A 11 5.84 19.34 11.86
N PHE A 12 5.25 20.53 11.95
CA PHE A 12 4.76 21.30 10.81
C PHE A 12 5.78 22.34 10.34
N GLU A 13 5.57 22.88 9.14
CA GLU A 13 6.40 23.96 8.60
C GLU A 13 6.37 25.18 9.54
N GLY A 14 7.56 25.68 9.91
CA GLY A 14 7.73 26.81 10.82
C GLY A 14 7.93 26.44 12.30
N GLU A 15 7.84 25.16 12.67
CA GLU A 15 8.08 24.69 14.05
C GLU A 15 9.58 24.45 14.33
N TYR A 16 10.40 25.51 14.27
CA TYR A 16 11.87 25.42 14.38
C TYR A 16 12.38 24.71 15.65
N VAL A 17 11.66 24.83 16.77
CA VAL A 17 12.00 24.13 18.03
C VAL A 17 11.95 22.60 17.84
N MET A 18 11.04 22.10 17.02
CA MET A 18 10.92 20.67 16.73
C MET A 18 12.05 20.19 15.81
N ASP A 19 12.49 21.01 14.86
CA ASP A 19 13.65 20.71 14.02
C ASP A 19 14.94 20.65 14.86
N GLU A 20 15.14 21.61 15.77
CA GLU A 20 16.25 21.59 16.73
C GLU A 20 16.19 20.37 17.65
N ALA A 21 15.00 20.04 18.17
CA ALA A 21 14.79 18.85 18.99
C ALA A 21 15.10 17.56 18.22
N PHE A 22 14.73 17.47 16.94
CA PHE A 22 15.07 16.33 16.09
C PHE A 22 16.59 16.18 15.93
N LEU A 23 17.30 17.27 15.56
CA LEU A 23 18.75 17.24 15.38
C LEU A 23 19.48 16.87 16.67
N PHE A 24 19.11 17.50 17.78
CA PHE A 24 19.66 17.23 19.10
C PHE A 24 19.45 15.77 19.51
N THR A 25 18.22 15.28 19.41
CA THR A 25 17.90 13.90 19.83
C THR A 25 18.52 12.86 18.91
N ARG A 26 18.52 13.07 17.59
CA ARG A 26 19.15 12.14 16.63
C ARG A 26 20.65 11.98 16.89
N MET A 27 21.35 13.09 17.14
CA MET A 27 22.79 13.06 17.46
C MET A 27 23.06 12.17 18.68
N HIS A 28 22.39 12.44 19.80
CA HIS A 28 22.60 11.68 21.02
C HIS A 28 22.15 10.21 20.93
N LEU A 29 21.10 9.91 20.17
CA LEU A 29 20.65 8.53 19.95
C LEU A 29 21.63 7.73 19.07
N MET A 30 22.32 8.37 18.13
CA MET A 30 23.35 7.73 17.33
C MET A 30 24.59 7.36 18.17
N ASP A 31 24.97 8.20 19.12
CA ASP A 31 26.09 7.91 20.03
C ASP A 31 25.84 6.66 20.90
N LEU A 32 24.57 6.34 21.20
CA LEU A 32 24.18 5.15 21.96
C LEU A 32 24.40 3.84 21.19
N GLN A 33 24.53 3.86 19.86
CA GLN A 33 24.76 2.64 19.08
C GLN A 33 26.12 1.98 19.37
N GLY A 34 27.05 2.69 20.01
CA GLY A 34 28.38 2.19 20.39
C GLY A 34 28.48 1.58 21.80
N VAL A 35 27.41 1.61 22.59
CA VAL A 35 27.41 1.15 24.00
C VAL A 35 26.78 -0.24 24.10
N SER A 36 27.50 -1.21 24.66
CA SER A 36 27.07 -2.62 24.71
C SER A 36 26.95 -3.16 26.13
N ASN A 37 25.79 -2.96 26.76
CA ASN A 37 25.38 -3.66 27.99
C ASN A 37 24.08 -4.45 27.77
N LEU A 38 23.94 -5.62 28.41
CA LEU A 38 22.82 -6.55 28.19
C LEU A 38 21.47 -6.00 28.69
N GLU A 39 21.45 -5.21 29.77
CA GLU A 39 20.24 -4.53 30.29
C GLU A 39 19.75 -3.41 29.36
N GLU A 40 20.64 -2.88 28.51
CA GLU A 40 20.34 -1.87 27.49
C GLU A 40 19.83 -2.50 26.19
N GLY A 41 19.84 -3.83 26.05
CA GLY A 41 19.59 -4.51 24.77
C GLY A 41 18.22 -4.19 24.13
N LEU A 42 17.13 -4.21 24.91
CA LEU A 42 15.79 -3.86 24.38
C LEU A 42 15.67 -2.37 24.06
N LEU A 43 16.26 -1.51 24.88
CA LEU A 43 16.27 -0.06 24.64
C LEU A 43 17.10 0.28 23.40
N LEU A 44 18.23 -0.40 23.20
CA LEU A 44 19.08 -0.27 22.02
C LEU A 44 18.36 -0.76 20.76
N GLU A 45 17.65 -1.89 20.82
CA GLU A 45 16.77 -2.36 19.74
C GLU A 45 15.74 -1.29 19.36
N GLN A 46 15.09 -0.65 20.35
CA GLN A 46 14.13 0.44 20.12
C GLN A 46 14.76 1.70 19.51
N VAL A 47 15.96 2.08 19.97
CA VAL A 47 16.68 3.24 19.43
C VAL A 47 17.10 3.00 17.97
N ILE A 48 17.65 1.82 17.66
CA ILE A 48 18.03 1.44 16.29
C ILE A 48 16.79 1.45 15.40
N HIS A 49 15.69 0.84 15.86
CA HIS A 49 14.42 0.82 15.13
C HIS A 49 13.90 2.23 14.87
N ALA A 50 13.82 3.11 15.86
CA ALA A 50 13.37 4.50 15.64
C ALA A 50 14.28 5.28 14.68
N LEU A 51 15.60 5.08 14.75
CA LEU A 51 16.57 5.76 13.88
C LEU A 51 16.50 5.32 12.41
N GLU A 52 16.11 4.06 12.14
CA GLU A 52 15.87 3.56 10.78
C GLU A 52 14.66 4.27 10.15
N LEU A 53 13.54 4.31 10.87
CA LEU A 53 12.33 5.02 10.45
C LEU A 53 11.53 5.39 11.70
N PRO A 54 11.12 6.66 11.88
CA PRO A 54 10.30 7.05 13.03
C PRO A 54 8.93 6.40 13.02
N LEU A 55 8.37 6.17 14.22
CA LEU A 55 7.08 5.52 14.43
C LEU A 55 5.97 6.14 13.57
N HIS A 56 5.90 7.47 13.49
CA HIS A 56 4.86 8.17 12.73
C HIS A 56 4.88 7.87 11.21
N ARG A 57 6.01 7.38 10.69
CA ARG A 57 6.18 7.03 9.26
C ARG A 57 6.08 5.53 9.00
N ARG A 58 5.91 4.71 10.04
CA ARG A 58 5.86 3.26 9.93
C ARG A 58 4.43 2.77 9.65
N MET A 59 4.34 1.66 8.91
CA MET A 59 3.09 0.95 8.72
C MET A 59 2.65 0.32 10.04
N VAL A 60 1.50 0.74 10.56
CA VAL A 60 0.96 0.34 11.88
C VAL A 60 0.94 -1.19 12.06
N ARG A 61 0.60 -1.97 11.04
CA ARG A 61 0.55 -3.44 11.17
C ARG A 61 1.90 -4.12 11.20
N LEU A 62 2.87 -3.66 10.41
CA LEU A 62 4.24 -4.17 10.51
C LEU A 62 4.80 -3.84 11.89
N GLU A 63 4.51 -2.62 12.36
CA GLU A 63 4.95 -2.13 13.64
C GLU A 63 4.31 -2.89 14.82
N ALA A 64 3.03 -3.25 14.69
CA ALA A 64 2.34 -4.06 15.68
C ALA A 64 3.03 -5.43 15.88
N ARG A 65 3.47 -6.09 14.81
CA ARG A 65 4.21 -7.36 14.92
C ARG A 65 5.52 -7.17 15.67
N TRP A 66 6.30 -6.17 15.27
CA TRP A 66 7.58 -5.85 15.93
C TRP A 66 7.38 -5.55 17.41
N TYR A 67 6.39 -4.72 17.77
CA TYR A 67 6.09 -4.43 19.17
C TYR A 67 5.56 -5.62 19.96
N ILE A 68 4.76 -6.51 19.37
CA ILE A 68 4.32 -7.73 20.06
C ILE A 68 5.54 -8.57 20.45
N GLU A 69 6.51 -8.71 19.54
CA GLU A 69 7.76 -9.43 19.79
C GLU A 69 8.62 -8.73 20.84
N ALA A 70 8.84 -7.42 20.72
CA ALA A 70 9.60 -6.61 21.67
C ALA A 70 8.97 -6.60 23.07
N TYR A 71 7.65 -6.37 23.16
CA TYR A 71 6.90 -6.37 24.41
C TYR A 71 6.88 -7.73 25.08
N SER A 72 6.93 -8.83 24.31
CA SER A 72 7.03 -10.17 24.87
C SER A 72 8.33 -10.40 25.66
N LYS A 73 9.42 -9.67 25.34
CA LYS A 73 10.70 -9.74 26.06
C LYS A 73 10.74 -8.85 27.32
N SER A 74 9.79 -7.93 27.49
CA SER A 74 9.80 -6.94 28.58
C SER A 74 9.53 -7.59 29.94
N ALA A 75 10.33 -7.22 30.95
CA ALA A 75 10.10 -7.62 32.35
C ALA A 75 8.80 -7.04 32.94
N ALA A 76 8.35 -5.88 32.43
CA ALA A 76 7.13 -5.21 32.87
C ALA A 76 5.87 -5.64 32.09
N ARG A 77 5.95 -6.73 31.31
CA ARG A 77 4.84 -7.18 30.46
C ARG A 77 3.62 -7.61 31.28
N LYS A 78 2.45 -7.17 30.82
CA LYS A 78 1.14 -7.68 31.27
C LYS A 78 0.70 -8.82 30.35
N THR A 79 0.56 -10.03 30.89
CA THR A 79 0.21 -11.24 30.12
C THR A 79 -1.08 -11.05 29.32
N ASN A 80 -2.15 -10.56 29.95
CA ASN A 80 -3.45 -10.36 29.29
C ASN A 80 -3.35 -9.39 28.09
N LEU A 81 -2.51 -8.36 28.18
CA LEU A 81 -2.32 -7.42 27.08
C LEU A 81 -1.56 -8.07 25.91
N LEU A 82 -0.53 -8.87 26.21
CA LEU A 82 0.24 -9.60 25.20
C LEU A 82 -0.62 -10.64 24.48
N GLU A 83 -1.47 -11.37 25.22
CA GLU A 83 -2.40 -12.34 24.66
C GLU A 83 -3.44 -11.67 23.77
N LEU A 84 -4.03 -10.56 24.23
CA LEU A 84 -4.95 -9.77 23.44
C LEU A 84 -4.31 -9.27 22.14
N ALA A 85 -3.09 -8.72 22.21
CA ALA A 85 -2.40 -8.21 21.04
C ALA A 85 -2.09 -9.31 20.01
N LYS A 86 -1.68 -10.51 20.46
CA LYS A 86 -1.46 -11.66 19.57
C LYS A 86 -2.76 -12.15 18.95
N LEU A 87 -3.85 -12.18 19.71
CA LEU A 87 -5.15 -12.63 19.24
C LEU A 87 -5.71 -11.66 18.19
N ASP A 88 -5.69 -10.35 18.45
CA ASP A 88 -6.09 -9.32 17.47
C ASP A 88 -5.27 -9.45 16.18
N PHE A 89 -3.94 -9.50 16.31
CA PHE A 89 -3.05 -9.61 15.15
C PHE A 89 -3.39 -10.81 14.28
N ASN A 90 -3.58 -11.99 14.89
CA ASN A 90 -3.91 -13.22 14.16
C ASN A 90 -5.30 -13.18 13.54
N MET A 91 -6.30 -12.61 14.22
CA MET A 91 -7.65 -12.45 13.68
C MET A 91 -7.63 -11.56 12.44
N VAL A 92 -6.99 -10.39 12.51
CA VAL A 92 -6.87 -9.47 11.38
C VAL A 92 -6.08 -10.14 10.25
N GLN A 93 -4.97 -10.81 10.56
CA GLN A 93 -4.15 -11.52 9.57
C GLN A 93 -4.97 -12.59 8.82
N SER A 94 -5.89 -13.29 9.50
CA SER A 94 -6.82 -14.24 8.88
C SER A 94 -7.74 -13.56 7.86
N THR A 95 -8.35 -12.43 8.23
CA THR A 95 -9.16 -11.64 7.28
C THR A 95 -8.34 -11.17 6.08
N LEU A 96 -7.12 -10.68 6.29
CA LEU A 96 -6.24 -10.25 5.20
C LEU A 96 -5.87 -11.41 4.27
N GLN A 97 -5.68 -12.63 4.80
CA GLN A 97 -5.43 -13.81 3.97
C GLN A 97 -6.65 -14.20 3.13
N GLU A 98 -7.86 -14.02 3.64
CA GLU A 98 -9.09 -14.23 2.86
C GLU A 98 -9.24 -13.20 1.75
N ASP A 99 -8.94 -11.93 2.03
CA ASP A 99 -8.91 -10.86 1.03
C ASP A 99 -7.91 -11.18 -0.07
N LEU A 100 -6.70 -11.59 0.31
CA LEU A 100 -5.66 -11.98 -0.63
C LEU A 100 -6.09 -13.16 -1.49
N LYS A 101 -6.69 -14.22 -0.91
CA LYS A 101 -7.19 -15.37 -1.68
C LYS A 101 -8.20 -14.95 -2.75
N GLU A 102 -9.11 -14.04 -2.41
CA GLU A 102 -10.05 -13.49 -3.39
C GLU A 102 -9.33 -12.67 -4.46
N MET A 103 -8.33 -11.88 -4.08
CA MET A 103 -7.58 -11.09 -5.05
C MET A 103 -6.71 -11.95 -5.97
N THR A 104 -6.16 -13.05 -5.46
CA THR A 104 -5.47 -14.06 -6.27
C THR A 104 -6.42 -14.70 -7.27
N ARG A 105 -7.66 -15.06 -6.87
CA ARG A 105 -8.64 -15.61 -7.82
C ARG A 105 -9.03 -14.59 -8.89
N TRP A 106 -9.25 -13.34 -8.51
CA TRP A 106 -9.53 -12.25 -9.46
C TRP A 106 -8.38 -12.07 -10.46
N TRP A 107 -7.13 -11.97 -9.97
CA TRP A 107 -5.94 -11.78 -10.80
C TRP A 107 -5.72 -12.93 -11.78
N ILE A 108 -5.79 -14.17 -11.31
CA ILE A 108 -5.70 -15.36 -12.15
C ILE A 108 -6.86 -15.39 -13.16
N GLY A 109 -8.08 -15.05 -12.74
CA GLY A 109 -9.27 -15.01 -13.58
C GLY A 109 -9.18 -14.00 -14.72
N MET A 110 -8.48 -12.87 -14.53
CA MET A 110 -8.21 -11.94 -15.63
C MET A 110 -7.22 -12.50 -16.66
N GLY A 111 -6.29 -13.36 -16.23
CA GLY A 111 -5.30 -13.98 -17.10
C GLY A 111 -4.37 -12.97 -17.80
N LEU A 112 -4.17 -11.79 -17.20
CA LEU A 112 -3.28 -10.76 -17.75
C LEU A 112 -1.82 -11.19 -17.65
N SER A 113 -1.40 -11.78 -16.53
CA SER A 113 0.01 -12.14 -16.31
C SER A 113 0.55 -13.16 -17.31
N SER A 114 -0.29 -14.05 -17.86
CA SER A 114 0.11 -15.00 -18.90
C SER A 114 0.02 -14.45 -20.33
N LYS A 115 -0.64 -13.30 -20.52
CA LYS A 115 -0.84 -12.66 -21.83
C LYS A 115 0.05 -11.42 -22.02
N LEU A 116 0.48 -10.82 -20.92
CA LEU A 116 1.34 -9.64 -20.87
C LEU A 116 2.70 -10.04 -20.29
N ASN A 117 3.47 -10.84 -21.05
CA ASN A 117 4.75 -11.40 -20.58
C ASN A 117 5.82 -10.33 -20.27
N PHE A 118 5.62 -9.09 -20.73
CA PHE A 118 6.49 -7.95 -20.42
C PHE A 118 6.16 -7.30 -19.07
N ALA A 119 4.91 -7.45 -18.59
CA ALA A 119 4.45 -6.81 -17.37
C ALA A 119 4.81 -7.64 -16.14
N ARG A 120 5.16 -6.96 -15.06
CA ARG A 120 5.54 -7.59 -13.79
C ARG A 120 4.29 -8.13 -13.09
N ASP A 121 4.32 -9.40 -12.69
CA ASP A 121 3.31 -9.96 -11.79
C ASP A 121 3.62 -9.57 -10.34
N ARG A 122 2.89 -8.58 -9.82
CA ARG A 122 3.12 -7.94 -8.52
C ARG A 122 1.88 -7.91 -7.62
N LEU A 123 0.97 -8.87 -7.79
CA LEU A 123 -0.28 -8.88 -7.02
C LEU A 123 -0.03 -8.88 -5.50
N MET A 124 0.93 -9.68 -5.03
CA MET A 124 1.27 -9.77 -3.60
C MET A 124 1.76 -8.43 -3.06
N GLU A 125 2.63 -7.76 -3.78
CA GLU A 125 3.19 -6.46 -3.43
C GLU A 125 2.11 -5.37 -3.46
N CYS A 126 1.23 -5.39 -4.47
CA CYS A 126 0.06 -4.50 -4.57
C CYS A 126 -0.90 -4.68 -3.38
N PHE A 127 -1.15 -5.93 -3.00
CA PHE A 127 -1.99 -6.26 -1.85
C PHE A 127 -1.33 -5.81 -0.55
N PHE A 128 -0.03 -6.07 -0.37
CA PHE A 128 0.73 -5.64 0.79
C PHE A 128 0.73 -4.11 0.95
N TRP A 129 0.85 -3.37 -0.17
CA TRP A 129 0.74 -1.91 -0.17
C TRP A 129 -0.65 -1.44 0.31
N SER A 130 -1.71 -2.13 -0.14
CA SER A 130 -3.09 -1.84 0.28
C SER A 130 -3.33 -2.13 1.77
N VAL A 131 -2.75 -3.20 2.32
CA VAL A 131 -2.76 -3.50 3.76
C VAL A 131 -2.11 -2.37 4.56
N GLY A 132 -1.06 -1.75 4.00
CA GLY A 132 -0.39 -0.63 4.62
C GLY A 132 -1.22 0.62 4.78
N MET A 133 -2.15 0.84 3.86
CA MET A 133 -3.06 1.99 3.87
C MET A 133 -4.29 1.73 4.74
N VAL A 134 -4.87 0.53 4.67
CA VAL A 134 -6.15 0.21 5.33
C VAL A 134 -6.14 -1.24 5.82
N SER A 135 -5.64 -1.44 7.04
CA SER A 135 -5.51 -2.79 7.62
C SER A 135 -6.74 -3.27 8.39
N GLU A 136 -7.68 -2.37 8.67
CA GLU A 136 -8.80 -2.63 9.56
C GLU A 136 -9.81 -3.58 8.89
N PRO A 137 -10.22 -4.69 9.54
CA PRO A 137 -11.01 -5.75 8.90
C PRO A 137 -12.24 -5.27 8.13
N GLN A 138 -12.96 -4.26 8.66
CA GLN A 138 -14.17 -3.71 8.06
C GLN A 138 -13.96 -3.06 6.68
N PHE A 139 -12.74 -2.65 6.34
CA PHE A 139 -12.41 -1.99 5.06
C PHE A 139 -11.96 -2.97 3.97
N ARG A 140 -12.47 -4.21 4.02
CA ARG A 140 -12.20 -5.27 3.04
C ARG A 140 -12.37 -4.82 1.59
N ASN A 141 -13.50 -4.20 1.25
CA ASN A 141 -13.77 -3.78 -0.12
C ASN A 141 -12.78 -2.69 -0.56
N CYS A 142 -12.48 -1.73 0.32
CA CYS A 142 -11.47 -0.70 0.06
C CYS A 142 -10.08 -1.31 -0.23
N ARG A 143 -9.61 -2.25 0.61
CA ARG A 143 -8.34 -2.96 0.37
C ARG A 143 -8.30 -3.65 -0.98
N LYS A 144 -9.37 -4.36 -1.34
CA LYS A 144 -9.45 -5.05 -2.62
C LYS A 144 -9.43 -4.07 -3.79
N SER A 145 -10.24 -3.01 -3.73
CA SER A 145 -10.25 -1.95 -4.74
C SER A 145 -8.88 -1.30 -4.90
N LEU A 146 -8.19 -0.96 -3.81
CA LEU A 146 -6.82 -0.43 -3.83
C LEU A 146 -5.83 -1.43 -4.43
N THR A 147 -5.98 -2.73 -4.13
CA THR A 147 -5.13 -3.79 -4.71
C THR A 147 -5.32 -3.84 -6.22
N LYS A 148 -6.57 -3.86 -6.70
CA LYS A 148 -6.90 -3.82 -8.14
C LYS A 148 -6.27 -2.59 -8.80
N VAL A 149 -6.46 -1.41 -8.20
CA VAL A 149 -5.90 -0.15 -8.71
C VAL A 149 -4.38 -0.19 -8.78
N ALA A 150 -3.70 -0.63 -7.72
CA ALA A 150 -2.24 -0.74 -7.69
C ALA A 150 -1.72 -1.74 -8.75
N SER A 151 -2.43 -2.86 -8.96
CA SER A 151 -2.08 -3.82 -10.02
C SER A 151 -2.22 -3.22 -11.41
N PHE A 152 -3.29 -2.45 -11.69
CA PHE A 152 -3.43 -1.76 -12.97
C PHE A 152 -2.42 -0.66 -13.16
N VAL A 153 -2.11 0.13 -12.12
CA VAL A 153 -1.03 1.13 -12.19
C VAL A 153 0.28 0.46 -12.59
N THR A 154 0.61 -0.69 -11.99
CA THR A 154 1.84 -1.43 -12.32
C THR A 154 1.86 -1.94 -13.77
N ILE A 155 0.75 -2.50 -14.25
CA ILE A 155 0.68 -3.00 -15.64
C ILE A 155 0.78 -1.84 -16.63
N ILE A 156 0.06 -0.74 -16.38
CA ILE A 156 0.04 0.41 -17.28
C ILE A 156 1.40 1.10 -17.28
N ASP A 157 2.06 1.22 -16.13
CA ASP A 157 3.45 1.68 -16.02
C ASP A 157 4.38 0.85 -16.94
N ASP A 158 4.31 -0.48 -16.89
CA ASP A 158 5.09 -1.36 -17.78
C ASP A 158 4.72 -1.19 -19.27
N VAL A 159 3.45 -0.91 -19.58
CA VAL A 159 3.02 -0.59 -20.95
C VAL A 159 3.67 0.69 -21.45
N PHE A 160 3.73 1.74 -20.64
CA PHE A 160 4.28 3.05 -21.03
C PHE A 160 5.81 3.09 -21.04
N ASP A 161 6.46 2.44 -20.06
CA ASP A 161 7.91 2.58 -19.87
C ASP A 161 8.75 1.53 -20.61
N VAL A 162 8.17 0.34 -20.86
CA VAL A 162 8.94 -0.82 -21.37
C VAL A 162 8.47 -1.27 -22.75
N TYR A 163 7.16 -1.25 -23.01
CA TYR A 163 6.59 -1.97 -24.15
C TYR A 163 6.10 -1.08 -25.29
N GLY A 164 5.27 -0.08 -25.00
CA GLY A 164 4.52 0.68 -26.00
C GLY A 164 5.39 1.63 -26.80
N THR A 165 5.15 1.68 -28.12
CA THR A 165 5.67 2.78 -28.96
C THR A 165 4.81 4.04 -28.77
N LEU A 166 5.37 5.22 -29.07
CA LEU A 166 4.66 6.49 -28.88
C LEU A 166 3.27 6.50 -29.56
N ASP A 167 3.20 6.04 -30.82
CA ASP A 167 1.94 5.98 -31.58
C ASP A 167 0.91 5.05 -30.91
N GLU A 168 1.33 3.89 -30.39
CA GLU A 168 0.45 2.97 -29.67
C GLU A 168 -0.01 3.53 -28.33
N LEU A 169 0.87 4.24 -27.62
CA LEU A 169 0.54 4.90 -26.36
C LEU A 169 -0.42 6.06 -26.57
N GLU A 170 -0.32 6.81 -27.67
CA GLU A 170 -1.28 7.85 -28.03
C GLU A 170 -2.68 7.26 -28.24
N LEU A 171 -2.79 6.14 -28.97
CA LEU A 171 -4.04 5.43 -29.17
C LEU A 171 -4.61 4.90 -27.83
N PHE A 172 -3.76 4.32 -26.98
CA PHE A 172 -4.21 3.83 -25.66
C PHE A 172 -4.70 4.98 -24.77
N THR A 173 -4.00 6.10 -24.79
CA THR A 173 -4.39 7.32 -24.07
C THR A 173 -5.73 7.84 -24.59
N GLU A 174 -5.94 7.89 -25.91
CA GLU A 174 -7.21 8.29 -26.50
C GLU A 174 -8.36 7.38 -26.07
N ALA A 175 -8.15 6.06 -26.07
CA ALA A 175 -9.13 5.09 -25.60
C ALA A 175 -9.52 5.33 -24.13
N VAL A 176 -8.55 5.60 -23.25
CA VAL A 176 -8.78 5.97 -21.84
C VAL A 176 -9.53 7.30 -21.70
N GLN A 177 -9.17 8.31 -22.50
CA GLN A 177 -9.85 9.60 -22.46
C GLN A 177 -11.32 9.48 -22.87
N ARG A 178 -11.60 8.75 -23.96
CA ARG A 178 -12.97 8.48 -24.40
C ARG A 178 -13.73 7.60 -23.41
N TRP A 179 -13.04 6.66 -22.76
CA TRP A 179 -13.62 5.64 -21.90
C TRP A 179 -14.73 4.84 -22.59
N ASP A 180 -14.49 4.50 -23.86
CA ASP A 180 -15.43 3.78 -24.72
C ASP A 180 -14.84 2.42 -25.12
N VAL A 181 -15.58 1.35 -24.87
CA VAL A 181 -15.21 -0.02 -25.25
C VAL A 181 -15.05 -0.15 -26.76
N CYS A 182 -15.75 0.66 -27.57
CA CYS A 182 -15.59 0.65 -29.01
C CYS A 182 -14.29 1.30 -29.50
N ALA A 183 -13.60 2.09 -28.66
CA ALA A 183 -12.35 2.77 -29.02
C ALA A 183 -11.12 1.84 -29.00
N VAL A 184 -11.27 0.57 -28.61
CA VAL A 184 -10.15 -0.39 -28.51
C VAL A 184 -9.82 -1.11 -29.82
N LYS A 185 -10.61 -0.91 -30.88
CA LYS A 185 -10.48 -1.67 -32.14
C LYS A 185 -9.14 -1.49 -32.84
N ASP A 186 -8.55 -0.31 -32.67
CA ASP A 186 -7.29 0.07 -33.30
C ASP A 186 -6.09 -0.13 -32.37
N LEU A 187 -6.31 -0.64 -31.14
CA LEU A 187 -5.25 -0.91 -30.18
C LEU A 187 -4.51 -2.22 -30.49
N PRO A 188 -3.20 -2.29 -30.22
CA PRO A 188 -2.49 -3.55 -30.12
C PRO A 188 -3.18 -4.52 -29.16
N LYS A 189 -3.10 -5.82 -29.44
CA LYS A 189 -3.91 -6.82 -28.71
C LYS A 189 -3.65 -6.84 -27.20
N CYS A 190 -2.41 -6.55 -26.78
CA CYS A 190 -2.04 -6.44 -25.37
C CYS A 190 -2.69 -5.22 -24.69
N MET A 191 -2.72 -4.07 -25.38
CA MET A 191 -3.31 -2.83 -24.89
C MET A 191 -4.85 -2.90 -24.88
N GLU A 192 -5.45 -3.53 -25.89
CA GLU A 192 -6.88 -3.86 -25.91
C GLU A 192 -7.25 -4.68 -24.66
N LEU A 193 -6.50 -5.74 -24.39
CA LEU A 193 -6.72 -6.61 -23.23
C LEU A 193 -6.56 -5.84 -21.90
N CYS A 194 -5.50 -5.02 -21.79
CA CYS A 194 -5.25 -4.19 -20.62
C CYS A 194 -6.40 -3.21 -20.38
N PHE A 195 -6.85 -2.49 -21.41
CA PHE A 195 -7.96 -1.55 -21.34
C PHE A 195 -9.25 -2.24 -20.93
N LEU A 196 -9.61 -3.35 -21.55
CA LEU A 196 -10.85 -4.07 -21.23
C LEU A 196 -10.86 -4.60 -19.80
N ALA A 197 -9.71 -5.09 -19.32
CA ALA A 197 -9.58 -5.53 -17.93
C ALA A 197 -9.74 -4.36 -16.94
N LEU A 198 -9.13 -3.21 -17.25
CA LEU A 198 -9.29 -1.98 -16.46
C LEU A 198 -10.75 -1.49 -16.46
N TYR A 199 -11.35 -1.39 -17.64
CA TYR A 199 -12.74 -0.95 -17.82
C TYR A 199 -13.71 -1.83 -17.03
N ASN A 200 -13.59 -3.15 -17.14
CA ASN A 200 -14.44 -4.09 -16.40
C ASN A 200 -14.24 -3.97 -14.89
N SER A 201 -13.00 -3.82 -14.43
CA SER A 201 -12.70 -3.70 -13.00
C SER A 201 -13.23 -2.40 -12.39
N VAL A 202 -13.14 -1.28 -13.12
CA VAL A 202 -13.71 0.01 -12.70
C VAL A 202 -15.23 -0.07 -12.61
N ASN A 203 -15.89 -0.68 -13.60
CA ASN A 203 -17.34 -0.83 -13.59
C ASN A 203 -17.82 -1.79 -12.51
N GLU A 204 -17.07 -2.86 -12.22
CA GLU A 204 -17.34 -3.75 -11.09
C GLU A 204 -17.31 -2.99 -9.76
N MET A 205 -16.24 -2.21 -9.50
CA MET A 205 -16.13 -1.39 -8.28
C MET A 205 -17.24 -0.36 -8.16
N ALA A 206 -17.59 0.29 -9.28
CA ALA A 206 -18.67 1.27 -9.28
C ALA A 206 -20.04 0.62 -9.07
N TYR A 207 -20.28 -0.57 -9.63
CA TYR A 207 -21.52 -1.32 -9.40
C TYR A 207 -21.65 -1.79 -7.95
N GLU A 208 -20.57 -2.29 -7.34
CA GLU A 208 -20.56 -2.62 -5.91
C GLU A 208 -20.93 -1.41 -5.05
N THR A 209 -20.36 -0.24 -5.37
CA THR A 209 -20.67 1.01 -4.64
C THR A 209 -22.11 1.45 -4.85
N LEU A 210 -22.63 1.37 -6.07
CA LEU A 210 -24.02 1.70 -6.38
C LEU A 210 -25.00 0.76 -5.66
N ARG A 211 -24.70 -0.55 -5.62
CA ARG A 211 -25.51 -1.56 -4.93
C ARG A 211 -25.54 -1.32 -3.43
N ASP A 212 -24.39 -1.04 -2.83
CA ASP A 212 -24.24 -1.02 -1.37
C ASP A 212 -24.54 0.38 -0.77
N HIS A 213 -24.33 1.45 -1.53
CA HIS A 213 -24.43 2.85 -1.06
C HIS A 213 -25.36 3.72 -1.90
N GLY A 214 -25.90 3.23 -3.03
CA GLY A 214 -26.79 4.00 -3.90
C GLY A 214 -26.10 5.06 -4.77
N GLU A 215 -24.76 5.09 -4.78
CA GLU A 215 -23.98 6.14 -5.45
C GLU A 215 -23.29 5.64 -6.71
N ASN A 216 -23.51 6.33 -7.83
CA ASN A 216 -22.81 6.04 -9.08
C ASN A 216 -21.45 6.77 -9.13
N ILE A 217 -20.37 6.03 -8.89
CA ILE A 217 -19.02 6.60 -8.83
C ILE A 217 -18.20 6.47 -10.12
N ILE A 218 -18.77 5.95 -11.22
CA ILE A 218 -18.07 5.82 -12.52
C ILE A 218 -17.43 7.15 -12.95
N PRO A 219 -18.11 8.32 -12.89
CA PRO A 219 -17.52 9.57 -13.34
C PRO A 219 -16.25 9.96 -12.56
N TYR A 220 -16.17 9.61 -11.27
CA TYR A 220 -15.01 9.92 -10.44
C TYR A 220 -13.85 8.97 -10.70
N LEU A 221 -14.12 7.66 -10.81
CA LEU A 221 -13.08 6.66 -11.10
C LEU A 221 -12.47 6.90 -12.48
N THR A 222 -13.30 7.16 -13.50
CA THR A 222 -12.83 7.44 -14.86
C THR A 222 -12.03 8.73 -14.93
N LYS A 223 -12.45 9.78 -14.24
CA LYS A 223 -11.66 11.02 -14.12
C LYS A 223 -10.29 10.76 -13.49
N ALA A 224 -10.21 9.96 -12.43
CA ALA A 224 -8.95 9.63 -11.77
C ALA A 224 -8.01 8.84 -12.71
N VAL A 225 -8.54 7.89 -13.48
CA VAL A 225 -7.75 7.15 -14.47
C VAL A 225 -7.25 8.08 -15.57
N ARG A 226 -8.11 8.95 -16.11
CA ARG A 226 -7.76 9.92 -17.16
C ARG A 226 -6.65 10.88 -16.75
N GLN A 227 -6.64 11.32 -15.49
CA GLN A 227 -5.61 12.23 -14.95
C GLN A 227 -4.24 11.57 -14.79
N ARG A 228 -4.20 10.24 -14.76
CA ARG A 228 -2.97 9.47 -14.52
C ARG A 228 -2.32 8.99 -15.82
N ILE A 229 -3.06 9.04 -16.92
CA ILE A 229 -2.63 8.58 -18.25
C ILE A 229 -2.57 9.81 -19.15
N HIS A 230 -1.39 10.42 -19.17
CA HIS A 230 -1.03 11.54 -20.04
C HIS A 230 0.39 11.28 -20.57
N ILE A 231 0.59 11.50 -21.86
CA ILE A 231 1.90 11.53 -22.53
C ILE A 231 2.41 12.97 -22.50
#